data_AF-A0AAV3X3M6-F1
#
_entry.id   AF-A0AAV3X3M6-F1
#
_cell.length_a   1.000
_cell.length_b   1.000
_cell.length_c   1.000
_cell.angle_alpha   90.00
_cell.angle_beta   90.00
_cell.angle_gamma   90.00
#
_symmetry.space_group_name_H-M   'P 1'
#
loop_
_entity.id
_entity.type
_entity.pdbx_description
1 polymer ?
#
loop_
_entity_poly.entity_id
_entity_poly.type
_entity_poly.pdbx_seq_one_letter_code
_entity_poly.pdbx_strand_id
1 'polypeptide(L)' 'MPEREKVQFLIISSREGVQEQIRNFYVMGFAQVDDWGRLTPVPNSDRVMTILTRYRKLESTDS' A
#
# COMPACT_ATOMS: atom_id res chain seq x y z
N MET A 1 14.86 6.50 16.44
CA MET A 1 13.39 6.73 16.49
C MET A 1 12.80 5.58 17.28
N PRO A 2 11.78 5.77 18.14
CA PRO A 2 11.11 4.64 18.78
C PRO A 2 10.75 3.61 17.70
N GLU A 3 10.94 2.33 17.99
CA GLU A 3 10.69 1.24 17.04
C GLU A 3 9.28 1.39 16.45
N ARG A 4 9.20 1.69 15.15
CA ARG A 4 7.94 1.76 14.43
C ARG A 4 7.80 0.49 13.62
N GLU A 5 6.66 -0.16 13.73
CA GLU A 5 6.35 -1.32 12.91
C GLU A 5 6.04 -0.87 11.49
N LYS A 6 6.73 -1.47 10.52
CA LYS A 6 6.49 -1.26 9.10
C LYS A 6 5.28 -2.11 8.67
N VAL A 7 4.22 -1.46 8.23
CA VAL A 7 3.02 -2.09 7.68
C VAL A 7 3.00 -1.86 6.18
N GLN A 8 2.81 -2.93 5.40
CA GLN A 8 2.79 -2.86 3.94
C GLN A 8 1.46 -3.36 3.38
N PHE A 9 0.84 -2.57 2.51
CA PHE A 9 -0.36 -2.93 1.77
C PHE A 9 0.03 -3.18 0.32
N LEU A 10 -0.17 -4.40 -0.15
CA LEU A 10 0.16 -4.84 -1.51
C LEU A 10 -1.14 -5.04 -2.29
N ILE A 11 -1.25 -4.40 -3.45
CA ILE A 11 -2.33 -4.66 -4.41
C ILE A 11 -1.72 -5.36 -5.61
N ILE A 12 -2.30 -6.49 -6.03
CA ILE A 12 -1.95 -7.19 -7.28
C ILE A 12 -3.23 -7.35 -8.09
N SER A 13 -3.28 -6.76 -9.28
CA SER A 13 -4.43 -6.85 -10.18
C SER A 13 -4.04 -6.47 -11.62
N SER A 14 -5.00 -6.34 -12.53
CA SER A 14 -4.77 -5.61 -13.77
C SER A 14 -4.36 -4.16 -13.48
N ARG A 15 -3.80 -3.47 -14.47
CA ARG A 15 -3.42 -2.06 -14.33
C ARG A 15 -4.62 -1.20 -13.94
N GLU A 16 -5.75 -1.42 -14.59
CA GLU A 16 -7.01 -0.71 -14.36
C GLU A 16 -7.53 -1.00 -12.95
N GLY A 17 -7.50 -2.27 -12.53
CA GLY A 17 -7.92 -2.66 -11.19
C GLY A 17 -7.06 -2.04 -10.10
N VAL A 18 -5.74 -1.95 -10.28
CA VAL A 18 -4.87 -1.27 -9.31
C VAL A 18 -5.17 0.23 -9.26
N GLN A 19 -5.35 0.89 -10.40
CA GLN A 19 -5.68 2.32 -10.45
C GLN A 19 -7.04 2.63 -9.81
N GLU A 20 -8.04 1.79 -10.04
CA GLU A 20 -9.36 1.90 -9.41
C GLU A 20 -9.25 1.78 -7.89
N GLN A 21 -8.50 0.80 -7.38
CA GLN A 21 -8.33 0.64 -5.93
C GLN A 21 -7.56 1.81 -5.30
N ILE A 22 -6.49 2.32 -5.94
CA ILE A 22 -5.79 3.53 -5.48
C ILE A 22 -6.77 4.71 -5.38
N ARG A 23 -7.60 4.91 -6.41
CA ARG A 23 -8.63 5.96 -6.41
C ARG A 23 -9.65 5.76 -5.30
N ASN A 24 -10.13 4.54 -5.08
CA ASN A 24 -11.08 4.24 -4.01
C ASN A 24 -10.47 4.53 -2.63
N PHE A 25 -9.22 4.12 -2.39
CA PHE A 25 -8.50 4.44 -1.16
C PHE A 25 -8.27 5.94 -0.97
N TYR A 26 -8.03 6.68 -2.05
CA TYR A 26 -7.95 8.13 -2.01
C TYR A 26 -9.27 8.78 -1.60
N VAL A 27 -10.38 8.40 -2.26
CA VAL A 27 -11.72 8.93 -1.96
C VAL A 27 -12.16 8.61 -0.53
N MET A 28 -11.79 7.45 0.00
CA MET A 28 -12.06 7.08 1.40
C MET A 28 -11.16 7.80 2.41
N GLY A 29 -10.21 8.62 1.97
CA GLY A 29 -9.22 9.27 2.85
C GLY A 29 -8.21 8.30 3.46
N PHE A 30 -8.11 7.07 2.93
CA PHE A 30 -7.20 6.06 3.45
C PHE A 30 -5.74 6.43 3.15
N ALA A 31 -5.41 6.80 1.90
CA ALA A 31 -4.06 7.16 1.46
C ALA A 31 -4.07 8.15 0.29
N GLN A 32 -3.04 9.00 0.16
CA GLN A 32 -2.87 9.84 -1.03
C GLN A 32 -2.45 8.98 -2.22
N VAL A 33 -2.76 9.42 -3.44
CA VAL A 33 -2.36 8.70 -4.68
C VAL A 33 -0.84 8.54 -4.74
N ASP A 34 -0.10 9.58 -4.36
CA ASP A 34 1.37 9.62 -4.40
C ASP A 34 2.04 8.85 -3.25
N ASP A 35 1.27 8.37 -2.25
CA ASP A 35 1.81 7.50 -1.20
C ASP A 35 2.12 6.09 -1.72
N TRP A 36 1.52 5.70 -2.85
CA TRP A 36 1.68 4.38 -3.44
C TRP A 36 2.95 4.28 -4.27
N GLY A 37 3.62 3.13 -4.19
CA GLY A 37 4.76 2.82 -5.03
C GLY A 37 4.40 2.73 -6.52
N ARG A 38 5.43 2.82 -7.37
CA ARG A 38 5.28 2.63 -8.82
C ARG A 38 4.71 1.24 -9.14
N LEU A 39 3.87 1.18 -10.17
CA LEU A 39 3.35 -0.10 -10.68
C LEU A 39 4.50 -0.95 -11.22
N THR A 40 4.64 -2.15 -10.67
CA THR A 40 5.66 -3.13 -11.05
C THR A 40 4.98 -4.34 -11.70
N PRO A 41 5.43 -4.83 -12.86
CA PRO A 41 4.88 -6.06 -13.46
C PRO A 41 5.04 -7.27 -12.54
N VAL A 42 4.05 -8.15 -12.51
CA VAL A 42 4.16 -9.45 -11.84
C VAL A 42 4.76 -10.47 -12.82
N PRO A 43 5.83 -11.20 -12.48
CA PRO A 43 6.42 -12.20 -13.36
C PRO A 43 5.40 -13.24 -13.84
N ASN A 44 5.46 -13.60 -15.13
CA ASN A 44 4.61 -14.62 -15.76
C ASN A 44 3.10 -14.33 -15.68
N SER A 45 2.70 -13.05 -15.65
CA SER A 45 1.31 -12.62 -15.58
C SER A 45 1.11 -11.30 -16.35
N ASP A 46 -0.15 -11.04 -16.72
CA ASP A 46 -0.65 -9.75 -17.22
C ASP A 46 -0.94 -8.73 -16.09
N ARG A 47 -0.67 -9.10 -14.84
CA ARG A 47 -0.93 -8.28 -13.65
C ARG A 47 0.23 -7.36 -13.30
N VAL A 48 -0.10 -6.32 -12.56
CA VAL A 48 0.85 -5.40 -11.94
C VAL A 48 0.63 -5.35 -10.44
N MET A 49 1.63 -4.86 -9.71
CA MET A 49 1.56 -4.64 -8.28
C MET A 49 1.97 -3.22 -7.89
N THR A 50 1.41 -2.74 -6.79
CA THR A 50 1.86 -1.53 -6.08
C THR A 50 1.88 -1.79 -4.57
N ILE A 51 2.73 -1.06 -3.86
CA ILE A 51 2.88 -1.18 -2.42
C ILE A 51 2.75 0.18 -1.75
N LEU A 52 1.92 0.26 -0.72
CA LEU A 52 1.87 1.37 0.23
C LEU A 52 2.60 0.92 1.50
N THR A 53 3.56 1.73 1.96
CA THR A 53 4.28 1.47 3.22
C THR A 53 3.90 2.52 4.26
N ARG A 54 3.51 2.07 5.45
CA ARG A 54 3.20 2.91 6.60
C ARG A 54 4.00 2.47 7.81
N TYR A 55 4.12 3.36 8.78
CA TYR A 55 4.81 3.11 10.03
C TYR A 55 3.87 3.41 11.18
N ARG A 56 3.52 2.40 11.99
CA ARG A 56 2.78 2.60 13.24
C ARG A 56 3.73 2.55 14.43
N LYS A 57 3.38 3.26 15.51
CA LYS A 57 4.09 3.08 16.78
C LYS A 57 3.81 1.66 17.27
N LEU A 58 4.82 0.94 17.73
CA LEU A 58 4.58 -0.20 18.60
C LEU A 58 3.93 0.37 19.86
N GLU A 59 2.72 -0.06 20.18
CA GLU A 59 2.20 0.22 21.52
C GLU A 59 3.13 -0.52 22.47
N SER A 60 3.73 0.22 23.41
CA SER A 60 4.43 -0.41 24.52
C SER A 60 3.38 -1.21 25.28
N THR A 61 3.40 -2.52 25.13
CA THR A 61 2.67 -3.44 26.00
C THR A 61 3.32 -3.43 27.38
N ASP A 62 3.32 -2.27 28.03
CA ASP A 62 3.59 -2.14 29.45
C ASP A 62 2.26 -1.80 30.11
N SER A 63 1.61 -2.85 30.61
CA SER A 63 0.55 -2.82 31.62
C SER A 63 0.96 -3.75 32.74
#